data_AF-A0A352D435-F1
#
_entry.id   AF-A0A352D435-F1
#
_cell.length_a   1.000
_cell.length_b   1.000
_cell.length_c   1.000
_cell.angle_alpha   90.00
_cell.angle_beta   90.00
_cell.angle_gamma   90.00
#
_symmetry.space_group_name_H-M   'P 1'
#
loop_
_entity.id
_entity.type
_entity.pdbx_description
1 polymer ?
#
loop_
_entity_poly.entity_id
_entity_poly.type
_entity_poly.pdbx_seq_one_letter_code
_entity_poly.pdbx_strand_id
1 'polypeptide(L)'
;MKKALTLSMVFFLMFTSLSHAFAQQTVLPPQILNVARNNDPITIFEGNKIYGLSGDAIRIGGSAKPGDKITVYVADREYPANLDQFNNWFVLFSITNFTEEQYSIEGKATNNGIDSEKVELLTLIVGEEPTSVEQAKQDTENTDSKKNIDPRNVIIAILTVLILIAGWLLLSPKIIKRK
;
A
#
# COMPACT_ATOMS: atom_id res chain seq x y z
N MET A 1 47.71 -31.71 -23.05
CA MET A 1 46.39 -31.69 -23.73
C MET A 1 45.19 -31.91 -22.80
N LYS A 2 45.24 -32.83 -21.82
CA LYS A 2 44.11 -33.11 -20.90
C LYS A 2 43.67 -31.93 -20.00
N LYS A 3 44.58 -31.02 -19.61
CA LYS A 3 44.28 -29.86 -18.74
C LYS A 3 43.48 -28.74 -19.42
N ALA A 4 43.58 -28.61 -20.74
CA ALA A 4 42.81 -27.61 -21.50
C ALA A 4 41.34 -28.05 -21.68
N LEU A 5 41.12 -29.38 -21.77
CA LEU A 5 39.78 -29.97 -21.92
C LEU A 5 38.93 -29.76 -20.66
N THR A 6 39.53 -29.89 -19.47
CA THR A 6 38.83 -29.70 -18.19
C THR A 6 38.46 -28.24 -17.94
N LEU A 7 39.29 -27.28 -18.37
CA LEU A 7 39.02 -25.86 -18.19
C LEU A 7 37.87 -25.39 -19.10
N SER A 8 37.79 -25.92 -20.33
CA SER A 8 36.70 -25.67 -21.27
C SER A 8 35.35 -26.22 -20.77
N MET A 9 35.36 -27.39 -20.14
CA MET A 9 34.15 -28.02 -19.60
C MET A 9 33.56 -27.26 -18.39
N VAL A 10 34.43 -26.72 -17.52
CA VAL A 10 34.01 -25.87 -16.38
C VAL A 10 33.47 -24.53 -16.87
N PHE A 11 34.08 -23.94 -17.90
CA PHE A 11 33.58 -22.70 -18.50
C PHE A 11 32.22 -22.89 -19.17
N PHE A 12 31.99 -24.05 -19.80
CA PHE A 12 30.70 -24.39 -20.43
C PHE A 12 29.57 -24.59 -19.40
N LEU A 13 29.85 -25.15 -18.23
CA LEU A 13 28.87 -25.29 -17.15
C LEU A 13 28.46 -23.94 -16.55
N MET A 14 29.37 -22.96 -16.47
CA MET A 14 29.09 -21.62 -15.94
C MET A 14 28.21 -20.76 -16.87
N PHE A 15 28.03 -21.14 -18.14
CA PHE A 15 27.10 -20.47 -19.06
C PHE A 15 25.68 -21.06 -19.03
N THR A 16 25.47 -22.20 -18.37
CA THR A 16 24.17 -22.90 -18.35
C THR A 16 23.27 -22.55 -17.17
N SER A 17 23.72 -21.71 -16.23
CA SER A 17 22.81 -21.02 -15.30
C SER A 17 22.11 -19.87 -16.03
N LEU A 18 21.46 -20.19 -17.15
CA LEU A 18 20.51 -19.32 -17.80
C LEU A 18 19.40 -19.10 -16.78
N SER A 19 19.31 -17.87 -16.30
CA SER A 19 18.36 -17.40 -15.30
C SER A 19 16.93 -17.78 -15.72
N HIS A 20 16.39 -18.86 -15.17
CA HIS A 20 14.96 -19.14 -15.27
C HIS A 20 14.28 -18.21 -14.26
N ALA A 21 14.08 -16.95 -14.65
CA ALA A 21 13.21 -16.06 -13.94
C ALA A 21 11.78 -16.55 -14.17
N PHE A 22 11.23 -17.32 -13.23
CA PHE A 22 9.81 -17.60 -13.21
C PHE A 22 9.09 -16.29 -12.89
N ALA A 23 8.45 -15.69 -13.90
CA ALA A 23 7.47 -14.64 -13.65
C ALA A 23 6.26 -15.32 -13.00
N GLN A 24 6.16 -15.23 -11.67
CA GLN A 24 4.98 -15.68 -10.96
C GLN A 24 3.83 -14.72 -11.31
N GLN A 25 2.72 -15.27 -11.80
CA GLN A 25 1.51 -14.49 -12.08
C GLN A 25 1.04 -13.87 -10.75
N THR A 26 1.05 -12.52 -10.67
CA THR A 26 0.58 -11.77 -9.50
C THR A 26 -0.68 -11.00 -9.83
N VAL A 27 -1.71 -11.20 -9.01
CA VAL A 27 -2.94 -10.41 -9.02
C VAL A 27 -2.76 -9.28 -8.02
N LEU A 28 -2.99 -8.04 -8.45
CA LEU A 28 -2.89 -6.88 -7.56
C LEU A 28 -4.23 -6.66 -6.86
N PRO A 29 -4.23 -6.20 -5.60
CA PRO A 29 -5.47 -5.79 -4.94
C PRO A 29 -6.16 -4.64 -5.69
N PRO A 30 -7.50 -4.52 -5.57
CA PRO A 30 -8.24 -3.43 -6.20
C PRO A 30 -7.92 -2.08 -5.55
N GLN A 31 -8.06 -1.00 -6.32
CA GLN A 31 -7.81 0.37 -5.84
C GLN A 31 -9.09 1.18 -5.78
N ILE A 32 -9.26 2.02 -4.75
CA ILE A 32 -10.37 2.96 -4.65
C ILE A 32 -10.14 4.18 -5.55
N LEU A 33 -11.20 4.61 -6.24
CA LEU A 33 -11.21 5.85 -7.02
C LEU A 33 -12.20 6.87 -6.46
N ASN A 34 -13.39 6.42 -6.03
CA ASN A 34 -14.41 7.31 -5.49
C ASN A 34 -15.28 6.59 -4.46
N VAL A 35 -15.85 7.38 -3.56
CA VAL A 35 -16.87 6.94 -2.62
C VAL A 35 -17.99 7.98 -2.63
N ALA A 36 -19.22 7.52 -2.54
CA ALA A 36 -20.39 8.39 -2.40
C ALA A 36 -21.35 7.83 -1.35
N ARG A 37 -22.00 8.72 -0.60
CA ARG A 37 -23.06 8.42 0.36
C ARG A 37 -24.33 9.09 -0.12
N ASN A 38 -25.39 8.32 -0.34
CA ASN A 38 -26.66 8.81 -0.86
C ASN A 38 -26.51 9.63 -2.15
N ASN A 39 -25.58 9.20 -3.02
CA ASN A 39 -25.20 9.88 -4.27
C ASN A 39 -24.40 11.19 -4.10
N ASP A 40 -24.08 11.59 -2.88
CA ASP A 40 -23.18 12.70 -2.61
C ASP A 40 -21.73 12.20 -2.49
N PRO A 41 -20.78 12.75 -3.27
CA PRO A 41 -19.38 12.35 -3.19
C PRO A 41 -18.78 12.61 -1.80
N ILE A 42 -18.03 11.64 -1.28
CA ILE A 42 -17.25 11.77 -0.05
C ILE A 42 -15.80 12.02 -0.42
N THR A 43 -15.18 13.02 0.21
CA THR A 43 -13.73 13.21 0.15
C THR A 43 -13.08 12.33 1.20
N ILE A 44 -12.19 11.43 0.77
CA ILE A 44 -11.43 10.56 1.68
C ILE A 44 -10.21 11.34 2.17
N PHE A 45 -10.12 11.57 3.48
CA PHE A 45 -8.97 12.20 4.13
C PHE A 45 -7.97 11.14 4.64
N GLU A 46 -6.91 11.60 5.31
CA GLU A 46 -5.91 10.71 5.93
C GLU A 46 -6.57 9.63 6.80
N GLY A 47 -6.13 8.38 6.62
CA GLY A 47 -6.65 7.22 7.35
C GLY A 47 -7.78 6.47 6.65
N ASN A 48 -8.21 6.85 5.45
CA ASN A 48 -9.19 6.11 4.64
C ASN A 48 -10.55 5.88 5.35
N LYS A 49 -10.93 6.78 6.27
CA LYS A 49 -12.17 6.69 7.05
C LYS A 49 -13.34 7.36 6.33
N ILE A 50 -14.51 6.76 6.42
CA ILE A 50 -15.79 7.34 5.98
C ILE A 50 -16.86 7.21 7.07
N TYR A 51 -17.79 8.16 7.13
CA TYR A 51 -18.88 8.17 8.10
C TYR A 51 -20.24 7.95 7.42
N GLY A 52 -21.11 7.21 8.08
CA GLY A 52 -22.48 7.00 7.63
C GLY A 52 -23.42 6.63 8.76
N LEU A 53 -24.70 6.91 8.55
CA LEU A 53 -25.79 6.63 9.47
C LEU A 53 -26.61 5.43 8.99
N SER A 54 -27.37 4.84 9.91
CA SER A 54 -28.31 3.77 9.57
C SER A 54 -29.28 4.24 8.48
N GLY A 55 -29.38 3.45 7.40
CA GLY A 55 -30.19 3.75 6.22
C GLY A 55 -29.44 4.40 5.06
N ASP A 56 -28.21 4.89 5.28
CA ASP A 56 -27.39 5.45 4.20
C ASP A 56 -27.02 4.39 3.15
N ALA A 57 -26.99 4.81 1.89
CA ALA A 57 -26.49 4.04 0.77
C ALA A 57 -25.05 4.45 0.45
N ILE A 58 -24.11 3.52 0.58
CA ILE A 58 -22.69 3.72 0.30
C ILE A 58 -22.34 3.07 -1.02
N ARG A 59 -21.83 3.89 -1.95
CA ARG A 59 -21.25 3.43 -3.23
C ARG A 59 -19.74 3.59 -3.15
N ILE A 60 -19.02 2.49 -3.40
CA ILE A 60 -17.55 2.49 -3.50
C ILE A 60 -17.19 2.11 -4.93
N GLY A 61 -16.44 2.96 -5.60
CA GLY A 61 -15.94 2.75 -6.95
C GLY A 61 -14.42 2.67 -6.98
N GLY A 62 -13.89 1.84 -7.85
CA GLY A 62 -12.46 1.60 -7.96
C GLY A 62 -12.02 1.10 -9.33
N SER A 63 -10.74 0.79 -9.45
CA SER A 63 -10.14 0.17 -10.63
C SER A 63 -9.41 -1.12 -10.28
N ALA A 64 -9.22 -1.98 -11.29
CA ALA A 64 -8.44 -3.21 -11.18
C ALA A 64 -7.81 -3.57 -12.54
N LYS A 65 -7.04 -4.65 -12.60
CA LYS A 65 -6.50 -5.11 -13.89
C LYS A 65 -7.59 -5.76 -14.74
N PRO A 66 -7.48 -5.68 -16.08
CA PRO A 66 -8.41 -6.36 -16.97
C PRO A 66 -8.54 -7.86 -16.66
N GLY A 67 -9.79 -8.33 -16.58
CA GLY A 67 -10.11 -9.73 -16.31
C GLY A 67 -10.17 -10.11 -14.82
N ASP A 68 -9.84 -9.20 -13.90
CA ASP A 68 -10.02 -9.44 -12.47
C ASP A 68 -11.51 -9.50 -12.11
N LYS A 69 -11.86 -10.37 -11.16
CA LYS A 69 -13.14 -10.38 -10.46
C LYS A 69 -12.94 -9.79 -9.08
N ILE A 70 -13.74 -8.80 -8.70
CA ILE A 70 -13.57 -8.09 -7.43
C ILE A 70 -14.58 -8.60 -6.42
N THR A 71 -14.13 -8.79 -5.18
CA THR A 71 -15.01 -9.00 -4.03
C THR A 71 -14.65 -7.98 -2.96
N VAL A 72 -15.62 -7.17 -2.57
CA VAL A 72 -15.50 -6.23 -1.44
C VAL A 72 -16.18 -6.86 -0.24
N TYR A 73 -15.53 -6.81 0.91
CA TYR A 73 -16.03 -7.35 2.17
C TYR A 73 -16.39 -6.17 3.07
N VAL A 74 -17.59 -6.18 3.63
CA VAL A 74 -18.05 -5.17 4.58
C VAL A 74 -18.67 -5.91 5.76
N ALA A 75 -18.04 -5.81 6.94
CA ALA A 75 -18.34 -6.69 8.06
C ALA A 75 -18.27 -8.17 7.61
N ASP A 76 -19.31 -8.96 7.90
CA ASP A 76 -19.39 -10.37 7.51
C ASP A 76 -20.04 -10.61 6.13
N ARG A 77 -20.21 -9.56 5.31
CA ARG A 77 -20.89 -9.62 4.01
C ARG A 77 -19.94 -9.46 2.84
N GLU A 78 -20.21 -10.21 1.77
CA GLU A 78 -19.47 -10.13 0.50
C GLU A 78 -20.27 -9.40 -0.57
N TYR A 79 -19.60 -8.51 -1.29
CA TYR A 79 -20.14 -7.72 -2.38
C TYR A 79 -19.31 -7.96 -3.64
N PRO A 80 -19.71 -8.92 -4.50
CA PRO A 80 -19.01 -9.17 -5.75
C PRO A 80 -19.25 -8.02 -6.73
N ALA A 81 -18.19 -7.62 -7.45
CA ALA A 81 -18.24 -6.61 -8.49
C ALA A 81 -17.55 -7.08 -9.77
N ASN A 82 -18.16 -6.73 -10.90
CA ASN A 82 -17.58 -6.93 -12.22
C ASN A 82 -16.93 -5.63 -12.71
N LEU A 83 -15.96 -5.79 -13.61
CA LEU A 83 -15.33 -4.68 -14.28
C LEU A 83 -16.18 -4.19 -15.45
N ASP A 84 -16.21 -2.87 -15.65
CA ASP A 84 -16.72 -2.23 -16.84
C ASP A 84 -15.69 -2.25 -17.99
N GLN A 85 -16.03 -1.64 -19.13
CA GLN A 85 -15.15 -1.56 -20.31
C GLN A 85 -13.85 -0.78 -20.09
N PHE A 86 -13.76 -0.01 -19.01
CA PHE A 86 -12.59 0.78 -18.62
C PHE A 86 -11.83 0.13 -17.45
N ASN A 87 -12.22 -1.08 -17.04
CA ASN A 87 -11.69 -1.79 -15.88
C ASN A 87 -11.96 -1.10 -14.53
N ASN A 88 -13.08 -0.38 -14.44
CA ASN A 88 -13.60 0.12 -13.18
C ASN A 88 -14.61 -0.86 -12.61
N TRP A 89 -14.71 -0.90 -11.29
CA TRP A 89 -15.71 -1.65 -10.56
C TRP A 89 -16.45 -0.71 -9.61
N PHE A 90 -17.65 -1.11 -9.18
CA PHE A 90 -18.30 -0.49 -8.04
C PHE A 90 -19.10 -1.51 -7.25
N VAL A 91 -19.27 -1.24 -5.97
CA VAL A 91 -20.25 -1.91 -5.10
C VAL A 91 -21.19 -0.86 -4.50
N LEU A 92 -22.41 -1.28 -4.21
CA LEU A 92 -23.43 -0.47 -3.55
C LEU A 92 -24.03 -1.31 -2.42
N PHE A 93 -24.02 -0.75 -1.22
CA PHE A 93 -24.66 -1.36 -0.06
C PHE A 93 -25.30 -0.31 0.81
N SER A 94 -26.25 -0.74 1.65
CA SER A 94 -26.88 0.13 2.63
C SER A 94 -26.38 -0.20 4.03
N ILE A 95 -26.26 0.82 4.88
CA ILE A 95 -25.96 0.67 6.30
C ILE A 95 -27.24 0.20 7.01
N THR A 96 -27.60 -1.06 6.79
CA THR A 96 -28.71 -1.74 7.47
C THR A 96 -28.14 -2.83 8.36
N ASN A 97 -28.61 -2.87 9.60
CA ASN A 97 -28.19 -3.82 10.64
C ASN A 97 -26.69 -3.72 11.00
N PHE A 98 -26.11 -2.52 10.94
CA PHE A 98 -24.81 -2.25 11.55
C PHE A 98 -25.03 -1.69 12.95
N THR A 99 -24.18 -2.07 13.91
CA THR A 99 -24.04 -1.36 15.20
C THR A 99 -23.25 -0.06 15.01
N GLU A 100 -23.36 0.87 15.97
CA GLU A 100 -22.59 2.13 15.99
C GLU A 100 -21.11 1.86 16.34
N GLU A 101 -20.40 1.25 15.40
CA GLU A 101 -19.02 0.77 15.53
C GLU A 101 -18.22 1.08 14.25
N GLN A 102 -16.95 0.67 14.25
CA GLN A 102 -16.06 0.79 13.09
C GLN A 102 -15.94 -0.54 12.36
N TYR A 103 -16.01 -0.51 11.03
CA TYR A 103 -15.97 -1.67 10.17
C TYR A 103 -14.88 -1.51 9.12
N SER A 104 -13.97 -2.48 9.04
CA SER A 104 -13.01 -2.54 7.94
C SER A 104 -13.73 -2.96 6.66
N ILE A 105 -13.50 -2.23 5.58
CA ILE A 105 -13.95 -2.55 4.23
C ILE A 105 -12.74 -3.07 3.48
N GLU A 106 -12.76 -4.36 3.15
CA GLU A 106 -11.63 -5.03 2.52
C GLU A 106 -11.92 -5.34 1.05
N GLY A 107 -10.88 -5.40 0.24
CA GLY A 107 -10.94 -5.73 -1.18
C GLY A 107 -10.05 -6.90 -1.54
N LYS A 108 -10.56 -7.79 -2.39
CA LYS A 108 -9.77 -8.85 -3.03
C LYS A 108 -10.09 -8.91 -4.52
N ALA A 109 -9.05 -9.10 -5.32
CA ALA A 109 -9.17 -9.40 -6.74
C ALA A 109 -8.82 -10.88 -6.98
N THR A 110 -9.56 -11.54 -7.88
CA THR A 110 -9.28 -12.91 -8.30
C THR A 110 -9.18 -12.95 -9.82
N ASN A 111 -8.11 -13.55 -10.34
CA ASN A 111 -7.91 -13.74 -11.77
C ASN A 111 -7.40 -15.16 -12.05
N ASN A 112 -8.10 -15.90 -12.90
CA ASN A 112 -7.77 -17.30 -13.24
C ASN A 112 -7.55 -18.21 -12.02
N GLY A 113 -8.31 -17.99 -10.95
CA GLY A 113 -8.22 -18.76 -9.70
C GLY A 113 -7.06 -18.36 -8.78
N ILE A 114 -6.30 -17.33 -9.15
CA ILE A 114 -5.27 -16.73 -8.29
C ILE A 114 -5.88 -15.52 -7.59
N ASP A 115 -5.78 -15.51 -6.27
CA ASP A 115 -6.24 -14.41 -5.43
C ASP A 115 -5.12 -13.39 -5.19
N SER A 116 -5.48 -12.11 -5.17
CA SER A 116 -4.65 -11.07 -4.58
C SER A 116 -4.61 -11.21 -3.06
N GLU A 117 -3.68 -10.50 -2.43
CA GLU A 117 -3.81 -10.19 -1.01
C GLU A 117 -5.15 -9.47 -0.75
N LYS A 118 -5.75 -9.76 0.40
CA LYS A 118 -6.93 -9.08 0.90
C LYS A 118 -6.46 -7.83 1.64
N VAL A 119 -6.86 -6.66 1.17
CA VAL A 119 -6.38 -5.37 1.71
C VAL A 119 -7.52 -4.54 2.23
N GLU A 120 -7.27 -3.80 3.31
CA GLU A 120 -8.20 -2.76 3.77
C GLU A 120 -8.23 -1.61 2.76
N LEU A 121 -9.42 -1.34 2.24
CA LEU A 121 -9.69 -0.25 1.31
C LEU A 121 -10.08 1.01 2.08
N LEU A 122 -11.00 0.87 3.03
CA LEU A 122 -11.59 1.95 3.82
C LEU A 122 -11.99 1.45 5.20
N THR A 123 -12.16 2.37 6.15
CA THR A 123 -12.83 2.10 7.42
C THR A 123 -14.17 2.84 7.44
N LEU A 124 -15.29 2.12 7.58
CA LEU A 124 -16.60 2.71 7.78
C LEU A 124 -16.87 2.89 9.28
N ILE A 125 -17.14 4.13 9.67
CA ILE A 125 -17.58 4.48 11.02
C ILE A 125 -19.08 4.73 10.97
N VAL A 126 -19.85 3.90 11.68
CA VAL A 126 -21.30 4.04 11.77
C VAL A 126 -21.62 5.02 12.91
N GLY A 127 -21.99 6.24 12.55
CA GLY A 127 -22.18 7.34 13.48
C GLY A 127 -22.12 8.70 12.79
N GLU A 128 -22.36 9.75 13.57
CA GLU A 128 -22.28 11.13 13.07
C GLU A 128 -20.85 11.50 12.68
N GLU A 129 -20.72 12.21 11.56
CA GLU A 129 -19.44 12.77 11.13
C GLU A 129 -19.04 13.89 12.11
N PRO A 130 -17.79 13.92 12.60
CA PRO A 130 -17.38 14.92 13.58
C PRO A 130 -17.53 16.33 13.00
N THR A 131 -18.24 17.19 13.73
CA THR A 131 -18.61 18.55 13.28
C THR A 131 -17.41 19.52 13.23
N SER A 132 -16.21 19.08 13.63
CA SER A 132 -14.99 19.91 13.63
C SER A 132 -13.78 19.15 13.09
N VAL A 133 -13.11 19.78 12.13
CA VAL A 133 -11.86 19.33 11.46
C VAL A 133 -10.72 19.06 12.47
N GLU A 134 -10.85 19.57 13.70
CA GLU A 134 -9.86 19.40 14.77
C GLU A 134 -9.94 18.02 15.46
N GLN A 135 -11.12 17.38 15.50
CA GLN A 135 -11.29 16.07 16.15
C GLN A 135 -10.87 14.90 15.25
N ALA A 136 -10.98 15.04 13.92
CA ALA A 136 -10.52 14.03 12.96
C ALA A 136 -8.98 13.83 12.99
N LYS A 137 -8.23 14.87 13.41
CA LYS A 137 -6.77 14.80 13.60
C LYS A 137 -6.40 14.13 14.92
N GLN A 138 -7.13 14.40 16.00
CA GLN A 138 -6.82 13.88 17.33
C GLN A 138 -7.08 12.37 17.50
N ASP A 139 -8.07 11.81 16.81
CA ASP A 139 -8.35 10.36 16.88
C ASP A 139 -7.44 9.50 15.98
N THR A 140 -6.66 10.12 15.10
CA THR A 140 -5.64 9.43 14.30
C THR A 140 -4.26 9.50 14.98
N GLU A 141 -4.07 10.43 15.94
CA GLU A 141 -2.80 10.65 16.66
C GLU A 141 -2.80 10.09 18.10
N ASN A 142 -3.81 9.33 18.53
CA ASN A 142 -3.80 8.66 19.84
C ASN A 142 -3.31 7.19 19.79
N THR A 143 -2.50 6.86 18.79
CA THR A 143 -1.49 5.79 18.91
C THR A 143 -0.16 6.28 18.37
N ASP A 144 0.19 7.56 18.58
CA ASP A 144 1.58 7.94 18.49
C ASP A 144 2.25 7.53 19.80
N SER A 145 2.87 6.35 19.77
CA SER A 145 3.86 5.98 20.77
C SER A 145 4.85 7.12 20.83
N LYS A 146 4.79 7.95 21.87
CA LYS A 146 5.80 8.95 22.20
C LYS A 146 7.14 8.24 22.21
N LYS A 147 7.82 8.20 21.06
CA LYS A 147 9.09 7.51 20.90
C LYS A 147 10.02 8.31 21.79
N ASN A 148 10.36 7.71 22.93
CA ASN A 148 11.32 8.27 23.86
C ASN A 148 12.67 8.21 23.16
N ILE A 149 12.94 9.17 22.28
CA ILE A 149 14.20 9.26 21.57
C ILE A 149 15.22 9.70 22.61
N ASP A 150 15.98 8.72 23.10
CA ASP A 150 17.10 8.96 24.00
C ASP A 150 18.03 10.01 23.35
N PRO A 151 18.29 11.16 24.02
CA PRO A 151 19.12 12.23 23.48
C PRO A 151 20.51 11.75 23.05
N ARG A 152 21.00 10.64 23.62
CA ARG A 152 22.25 10.00 23.22
C ARG A 152 22.22 9.48 21.78
N ASN A 153 21.10 8.93 21.32
CA ASN A 153 20.97 8.40 19.97
C ASN A 153 20.92 9.51 18.92
N VAL A 154 20.36 10.67 19.27
CA VAL A 154 20.37 11.87 18.43
C VAL A 154 21.80 12.41 18.28
N ILE A 155 22.56 12.46 19.37
CA ILE A 155 23.96 12.90 19.36
C ILE A 155 24.81 11.97 18.49
N ILE A 156 24.62 10.64 18.57
CA ILE A 156 25.33 9.67 17.74
C ILE A 156 24.99 9.89 16.26
N ALA A 157 23.72 10.08 15.90
CA ALA A 157 23.31 10.33 14.52
C ALA A 157 23.90 11.63 13.94
N ILE A 158 24.03 12.68 14.76
CA ILE A 158 24.67 13.93 14.33
C ILE A 158 26.18 13.73 14.13
N LEU A 159 26.84 12.99 15.04
CA LEU A 159 28.28 12.69 14.95
C LEU A 159 28.62 11.86 13.70
N THR A 160 27.81 10.87 13.34
CA THR A 160 28.06 10.05 12.14
C THR A 160 27.98 10.89 10.86
N VAL A 161 27.02 11.80 10.77
CA VAL A 161 26.88 12.73 9.63
C VAL A 161 28.08 13.67 9.55
N LEU A 162 28.55 14.21 10.67
CA LEU A 162 29.75 15.07 10.70
C LEU A 162 31.03 14.35 10.25
N ILE A 163 31.20 13.09 10.64
CA ILE A 163 32.36 12.27 10.22
C ILE A 163 32.33 12.01 8.72
N LEU A 164 31.15 11.73 8.14
CA LEU A 164 31.01 11.54 6.69
C LEU A 164 31.37 12.81 5.91
N ILE A 165 30.94 13.99 6.39
CA ILE A 165 31.29 15.28 5.78
C ILE A 165 32.79 15.57 5.89
N ALA A 166 33.38 15.34 7.07
CA ALA A 166 34.82 15.55 7.29
C ALA A 166 35.68 14.60 6.43
N GLY A 167 35.28 13.34 6.30
CA GLY A 167 35.92 12.38 5.41
C GLY A 167 35.93 12.85 3.96
N TRP A 168 34.80 13.39 3.49
CA TRP A 168 34.69 13.90 2.13
C TRP A 168 35.60 15.11 1.86
N LEU A 169 35.73 16.01 2.84
CA LEU A 169 36.63 17.17 2.77
C LEU A 169 38.11 16.77 2.76
N LEU A 170 38.50 15.80 3.59
CA LEU A 170 39.90 15.36 3.70
C LEU A 170 40.37 14.52 2.50
N LEU A 171 39.46 13.77 1.88
CA LEU A 171 39.73 12.96 0.69
C LEU A 171 39.61 13.74 -0.63
N SER A 172 39.26 15.03 -0.57
CA SER A 172 39.19 15.86 -1.77
C SER A 172 40.59 16.06 -2.39
N PRO A 173 40.79 15.77 -3.68
CA PRO A 173 42.10 15.87 -4.31
C PRO A 173 42.54 17.34 -4.40
N LYS A 174 43.67 17.68 -3.77
CA LYS A 174 44.30 18.99 -3.93
C LYS A 174 44.86 19.13 -5.34
N ILE A 175 44.20 19.93 -6.18
CA ILE A 175 44.70 20.29 -7.51
C ILE A 175 45.91 21.20 -7.34
N ILE A 176 47.11 20.63 -7.41
CA ILE A 176 48.36 21.40 -7.50
C ILE A 176 48.54 21.79 -8.97
N LYS A 177 48.26 23.06 -9.31
CA LYS A 177 48.62 23.59 -10.62
C LYS A 177 50.15 23.74 -10.67
N ARG A 178 50.82 22.94 -11.51
CA ARG A 178 52.23 23.19 -11.86
C ARG A 178 52.30 24.43 -12.75
N LYS A 179 53.22 25.32 -12.39
CA LYS A 179 53.50 26.59 -13.06
C LYS A 179 54.40 26.37 -14.27
#